data_AF-A0AAU9PRX0-F1
#
_entry.id   AF-A0AAU9PRX0-F1
#
_cell.length_a   1.000
_cell.length_b   1.000
_cell.length_c   1.000
_cell.angle_alpha   90.00
_cell.angle_beta   90.00
_cell.angle_gamma   90.00
#
_symmetry.space_group_name_H-M   'P 1'
#
loop_
_entity.id
_entity.type
_entity.pdbx_description
1 polymer ?
#
loop_
_entity_poly.entity_id
_entity_poly.type
_entity_poly.pdbx_seq_one_letter_code
_entity_poly.pdbx_strand_id
1 'polypeptide(L)'
;MVTKLNIVPVLIFLLFQYSYSAKVTYNVLSFGAKANGRLDSRSAFLKAWGLACNSTNPAIIYVPIGRYLIGSAITFSGQACKSKAITMKIDGTLVAPSTYNAIGNAQVWIKFYRTNHVTISGGTLDAQGSSLWACKSSGKTCPKGATVSTIMLACTPYKH
;
A
#
# COMPACT_ATOMS: atom_id res chain seq x y z
N MET A 1 -31.44 41.27 -36.05
CA MET A 1 -30.98 39.87 -36.13
C MET A 1 -30.67 39.39 -34.73
N VAL A 2 -31.34 38.35 -34.24
CA VAL A 2 -31.05 37.77 -32.92
C VAL A 2 -30.14 36.56 -33.16
N THR A 3 -28.86 36.68 -32.84
CA THR A 3 -27.89 35.58 -32.96
C THR A 3 -28.18 34.55 -31.87
N LYS A 4 -28.50 33.31 -32.25
CA LYS A 4 -28.64 32.19 -31.30
C LYS A 4 -27.29 31.90 -30.64
N LEU A 5 -27.19 32.11 -29.34
CA LEU A 5 -26.00 31.81 -28.55
C LEU A 5 -25.85 30.29 -28.42
N ASN A 6 -24.79 29.72 -28.98
CA ASN A 6 -24.54 28.27 -28.92
C ASN A 6 -23.81 27.91 -27.62
N ILE A 7 -24.55 27.41 -26.64
CA ILE A 7 -24.10 27.11 -25.26
C ILE A 7 -23.48 25.71 -25.10
N VAL A 8 -23.53 24.86 -26.13
CA VAL A 8 -22.98 23.49 -26.13
C VAL A 8 -21.49 23.43 -25.77
N PRO A 9 -20.57 24.25 -26.34
CA PRO A 9 -19.15 24.18 -25.96
C PRO A 9 -18.88 24.62 -24.52
N VAL A 10 -19.69 25.52 -23.96
CA VAL A 10 -19.60 25.95 -22.56
C VAL A 10 -20.01 24.82 -21.62
N LEU A 11 -21.08 24.08 -21.95
CA LEU A 11 -21.52 22.90 -21.20
C LEU A 11 -20.47 21.78 -21.21
N ILE A 12 -19.83 21.52 -22.36
CA ILE A 12 -18.75 20.52 -22.47
C ILE A 12 -17.53 20.92 -21.62
N PHE A 13 -17.17 22.21 -21.63
CA PHE A 13 -16.07 22.72 -20.81
C PHE A 13 -16.37 22.61 -19.31
N LEU A 14 -17.62 22.90 -18.89
CA LEU A 14 -18.06 22.73 -17.50
C LEU A 14 -18.02 21.27 -17.06
N LEU A 15 -18.49 20.32 -17.89
CA LEU A 15 -18.44 18.88 -17.61
C LEU A 15 -17.00 18.35 -17.46
N PHE A 16 -16.04 18.91 -18.22
CA PHE A 16 -14.62 18.57 -18.08
C PHE A 16 -14.04 19.00 -16.74
N GLN A 17 -14.47 20.15 -16.18
CA GLN A 17 -14.03 20.64 -14.87
C GLN A 17 -14.59 19.81 -13.70
N TYR A 18 -15.77 19.19 -13.85
CA TYR A 18 -16.38 18.35 -12.81
C TYR A 18 -15.66 17.01 -12.55
N SER A 19 -14.74 16.61 -13.44
CA SER A 19 -14.11 15.28 -13.40
C SER A 19 -12.77 15.24 -12.64
N TYR A 20 -12.23 16.39 -12.23
CA TYR A 20 -10.91 16.45 -11.57
C TYR A 20 -11.03 16.16 -10.07
N SER A 21 -10.99 14.87 -9.72
CA SER A 21 -10.89 14.46 -8.32
C SER A 21 -9.49 14.77 -7.78
N ALA A 22 -9.40 15.76 -6.89
CA ALA A 22 -8.15 16.14 -6.24
C ALA A 22 -7.60 14.96 -5.42
N LYS A 23 -6.38 14.52 -5.71
CA LYS A 23 -5.72 13.41 -5.00
C LYS A 23 -5.04 13.92 -3.74
N VAL A 24 -5.27 13.26 -2.61
CA VAL A 24 -4.59 13.56 -1.34
C VAL A 24 -3.37 12.67 -1.18
N THR A 25 -2.23 13.22 -0.77
CA THR A 25 -0.99 12.45 -0.60
C THR A 25 -0.56 12.39 0.86
N TYR A 26 -0.29 11.19 1.35
CA TYR A 26 0.21 10.87 2.68
C TYR A 26 1.63 10.30 2.56
N ASN A 27 2.64 11.14 2.81
CA ASN A 27 4.04 10.73 2.80
C ASN A 27 4.39 10.01 4.11
N VAL A 28 4.91 8.78 4.03
CA VAL A 28 5.25 7.97 5.21
C VAL A 28 6.28 8.64 6.13
N LEU A 29 7.16 9.49 5.59
CA LEU A 29 8.14 10.26 6.39
C LEU A 29 7.45 11.25 7.33
N SER A 30 6.33 11.85 6.91
CA SER A 30 5.51 12.75 7.74
C SER A 30 4.90 12.03 8.96
N PHE A 31 4.88 10.70 8.97
CA PHE A 31 4.38 9.87 10.08
C PHE A 31 5.51 9.19 10.87
N GLY A 32 6.76 9.56 10.61
CA GLY A 32 7.92 9.09 11.35
C GLY A 32 8.63 7.86 10.76
N ALA A 33 8.33 7.48 9.52
CA ALA A 33 9.05 6.39 8.85
C ALA A 33 10.56 6.70 8.78
N LYS A 34 11.39 5.67 8.93
CA LYS A 34 12.84 5.77 8.96
C LYS A 34 13.44 5.10 7.72
N ALA A 35 14.00 5.91 6.83
CA ALA A 35 14.55 5.48 5.55
C ALA A 35 15.95 4.81 5.64
N ASN A 36 16.29 4.23 6.80
CA ASN A 36 17.63 3.67 7.09
C ASN A 36 17.70 2.14 7.08
N GLY A 37 16.56 1.44 6.89
CA GLY A 37 16.46 -0.01 6.88
C GLY A 37 16.73 -0.70 8.22
N ARG A 38 16.85 0.06 9.32
CA ARG A 38 17.23 -0.45 10.64
C ARG A 38 16.15 -0.21 11.70
N LEU A 39 15.51 0.94 11.65
CA LEU A 39 14.45 1.31 12.59
C LEU A 39 13.09 0.96 12.00
N ASP A 40 12.24 0.31 12.80
CA ASP A 40 10.93 -0.13 12.36
C ASP A 40 10.06 1.07 11.95
N SER A 41 9.55 1.01 10.72
CA SER A 41 8.68 2.02 10.12
C SER A 41 7.21 1.59 10.12
N ARG A 42 6.89 0.39 10.63
CA ARG A 42 5.52 -0.18 10.62
C ARG A 42 4.44 0.81 11.09
N SER A 43 4.68 1.52 12.20
CA SER A 43 3.70 2.46 12.77
C SER A 43 3.39 3.63 11.83
N ALA A 44 4.39 4.14 11.11
CA ALA A 44 4.22 5.21 10.13
C ALA A 44 3.38 4.76 8.92
N PHE A 45 3.61 3.53 8.44
CA PHE A 45 2.81 2.94 7.37
C PHE A 45 1.36 2.73 7.78
N LEU A 46 1.10 2.25 9.01
CA LEU A 46 -0.26 2.09 9.53
C LEU A 46 -0.99 3.44 9.69
N LYS A 47 -0.29 4.49 10.12
CA LYS A 47 -0.85 5.85 10.20
C LYS A 47 -1.21 6.40 8.82
N ALA A 48 -0.29 6.31 7.86
CA ALA A 48 -0.55 6.74 6.49
C ALA A 48 -1.73 5.97 5.87
N TRP A 49 -1.79 4.65 6.09
CA TRP A 49 -2.91 3.82 5.67
C TRP A 49 -4.24 4.24 6.30
N GLY A 50 -4.28 4.49 7.60
CA GLY A 50 -5.49 4.91 8.29
C GLY A 50 -6.07 6.20 7.74
N LEU A 51 -5.21 7.18 7.43
CA LEU A 51 -5.63 8.45 6.82
C LEU A 51 -6.09 8.26 5.37
N ALA A 52 -5.34 7.51 4.57
CA ALA A 52 -5.73 7.18 3.20
C ALA A 52 -7.08 6.44 3.15
N CYS A 53 -7.28 5.48 4.05
CA CYS A 53 -8.51 4.72 4.21
C CYS A 53 -9.70 5.60 4.58
N ASN A 54 -9.51 6.59 5.45
CA ASN A 54 -10.57 7.51 5.90
C ASN A 54 -10.79 8.71 4.97
N SER A 55 -9.97 8.88 3.92
CA SER A 55 -10.11 9.96 2.93
C SER A 55 -11.41 9.84 2.14
N THR A 56 -12.07 10.97 1.88
CA THR A 56 -13.20 11.07 0.95
C THR A 56 -12.76 11.19 -0.50
N ASN A 57 -11.48 11.52 -0.72
CA ASN A 57 -10.84 11.65 -2.04
C ASN A 57 -9.93 10.45 -2.33
N PRO A 58 -9.58 10.20 -3.62
CA PRO A 58 -8.50 9.30 -3.98
C PRO A 58 -7.22 9.66 -3.21
N ALA A 59 -6.60 8.65 -2.61
CA ALA A 59 -5.46 8.83 -1.73
C ALA A 59 -4.20 8.16 -2.28
N ILE A 60 -3.06 8.83 -2.15
CA ILE A 60 -1.74 8.29 -2.42
C ILE A 60 -1.02 8.14 -1.10
N ILE A 61 -0.56 6.93 -0.79
CA ILE A 61 0.46 6.70 0.24
C ILE A 61 1.80 6.72 -0.47
N TYR A 62 2.60 7.74 -0.21
CA TYR A 62 3.88 7.94 -0.88
C TYR A 62 5.03 7.44 -0.01
N VAL A 63 5.85 6.55 -0.56
CA VAL A 63 7.07 6.01 0.05
C VAL A 63 8.27 6.49 -0.77
N PRO A 64 9.00 7.52 -0.31
CA PRO A 64 10.17 8.04 -1.00
C PRO A 64 11.30 7.02 -1.16
N ILE A 65 12.33 7.38 -1.92
CA ILE A 65 13.58 6.62 -2.01
C ILE A 65 14.19 6.43 -0.61
N GLY A 66 14.60 5.21 -0.30
CA GLY A 66 15.16 4.82 0.99
C GLY A 66 14.86 3.37 1.32
N ARG A 67 15.41 2.87 2.43
CA ARG A 67 15.11 1.52 2.94
C ARG A 67 14.24 1.64 4.19
N TYR A 68 13.09 0.97 4.22
CA TYR A 68 12.13 1.06 5.32
C TYR A 68 11.91 -0.32 5.92
N LEU A 69 12.39 -0.52 7.15
CA LEU A 69 12.19 -1.77 7.86
C LEU A 69 10.71 -1.90 8.23
N ILE A 70 10.09 -3.00 7.83
CA ILE A 70 8.79 -3.44 8.33
C ILE A 70 9.07 -4.62 9.25
N GLY A 71 9.28 -4.31 10.53
CA GLY A 71 9.93 -5.19 11.50
C GLY A 71 9.15 -6.45 11.87
N SER A 72 7.88 -6.52 11.50
CA SER A 72 6.96 -7.62 11.80
C SER A 72 5.79 -7.60 10.81
N ALA A 73 5.04 -8.70 10.73
CA ALA A 73 3.93 -8.82 9.79
C ALA A 73 2.90 -7.69 9.95
N ILE A 74 2.62 -6.96 8.86
CA ILE A 74 1.74 -5.80 8.82
C ILE A 74 0.45 -6.12 8.06
N THR A 75 -0.68 -5.59 8.52
CA THR A 75 -1.98 -5.72 7.84
C THR A 75 -2.60 -4.35 7.60
N PHE A 76 -2.87 -4.06 6.33
CA PHE A 76 -3.62 -2.93 5.83
C PHE A 76 -5.08 -3.35 5.64
N SER A 77 -5.95 -3.01 6.59
CA SER A 77 -7.37 -3.41 6.59
C SER A 77 -8.22 -2.45 5.77
N GLY A 78 -9.09 -2.99 4.92
CA GLY A 78 -10.02 -2.25 4.07
C GLY A 78 -11.50 -2.31 4.47
N GLN A 79 -11.86 -3.11 5.48
CA GLN A 79 -13.25 -3.43 5.85
C GLN A 79 -14.16 -2.18 6.03
N ALA A 80 -13.60 -1.05 6.43
CA ALA A 80 -14.32 0.20 6.67
C ALA A 80 -13.68 1.41 5.95
N CYS A 81 -12.94 1.19 4.86
CA CYS A 81 -12.35 2.30 4.11
C CYS A 81 -13.40 3.10 3.35
N LYS A 82 -13.32 4.42 3.52
CA LYS A 82 -14.14 5.42 2.82
C LYS A 82 -13.59 5.72 1.43
N SER A 83 -12.26 5.78 1.30
CA SER A 83 -11.63 6.11 0.02
C SER A 83 -11.95 5.05 -1.02
N LYS A 84 -12.32 5.50 -2.22
CA LYS A 84 -12.67 4.65 -3.36
C LYS A 84 -11.47 4.33 -4.26
N ALA A 85 -10.30 4.90 -3.98
CA ALA A 85 -9.07 4.64 -4.70
C ALA A 85 -7.87 4.96 -3.81
N ILE A 86 -7.08 3.94 -3.47
CA ILE A 86 -5.84 4.11 -2.70
C ILE A 86 -4.67 3.61 -3.55
N THR A 87 -3.69 4.46 -3.77
CA THR A 87 -2.43 4.09 -4.43
C THR A 87 -1.30 4.07 -3.41
N MET A 88 -0.69 2.92 -3.17
CA MET A 88 0.60 2.83 -2.50
C MET A 88 1.69 3.00 -3.56
N LYS A 89 2.25 4.21 -3.66
CA LYS A 89 3.34 4.52 -4.58
C LYS A 89 4.66 4.38 -3.84
N ILE A 90 5.45 3.40 -4.24
CA ILE A 90 6.72 3.05 -3.61
C ILE A 90 7.86 3.39 -4.57
N ASP A 91 8.68 4.37 -4.21
CA ASP A 91 9.93 4.67 -4.93
C ASP A 91 11.15 4.08 -4.17
N GLY A 92 10.98 3.68 -2.91
CA GLY A 92 12.01 3.05 -2.09
C GLY A 92 11.94 1.51 -2.00
N THR A 93 12.52 0.97 -0.94
CA THR A 93 12.55 -0.46 -0.62
C THR A 93 11.90 -0.71 0.73
N LEU A 94 10.89 -1.58 0.78
CA LEU A 94 10.43 -2.16 2.04
C LEU A 94 11.31 -3.37 2.34
N VAL A 95 11.86 -3.45 3.54
CA VAL A 95 12.78 -4.52 3.94
C VAL A 95 12.24 -5.28 5.15
N ALA A 96 12.30 -6.59 5.11
CA ALA A 96 12.00 -7.47 6.23
C ALA A 96 13.18 -7.52 7.22
N PRO A 97 12.97 -7.96 8.47
CA PRO A 97 14.06 -8.28 9.38
C PRO A 97 14.97 -9.36 8.81
N SER A 98 16.27 -9.22 9.06
CA SER A 98 17.28 -10.22 8.70
C SER A 98 17.11 -11.55 9.43
N THR A 99 16.49 -11.51 10.61
CA THR A 99 16.12 -12.68 11.37
C THR A 99 14.71 -13.13 10.98
N TYR A 100 14.62 -14.32 10.41
CA TYR A 100 13.34 -14.87 9.93
C TYR A 100 12.33 -15.14 11.05
N ASN A 101 12.71 -15.10 12.33
CA ASN A 101 11.79 -15.38 13.45
C ASN A 101 10.67 -14.34 13.58
N ALA A 102 10.95 -13.07 13.27
CA ALA A 102 10.01 -11.97 13.42
C ALA A 102 8.79 -12.04 12.48
N ILE A 103 8.92 -12.77 11.37
CA ILE A 103 7.85 -12.95 10.36
C ILE A 103 7.62 -14.44 10.05
N GLY A 104 8.53 -15.34 10.41
CA GLY A 104 8.49 -16.75 10.01
C GLY A 104 7.31 -17.54 10.57
N ASN A 105 6.71 -17.06 11.65
CA ASN A 105 5.46 -17.58 12.22
C ASN A 105 4.21 -16.88 11.65
N ALA A 106 4.36 -15.73 11.00
CA ALA A 106 3.28 -15.10 10.27
C ALA A 106 3.12 -15.77 8.91
N GLN A 107 1.86 -15.98 8.50
CA GLN A 107 1.57 -16.54 7.18
C GLN A 107 1.92 -15.56 6.06
N VAL A 108 1.81 -14.24 6.30
CA VAL A 108 2.01 -13.20 5.29
C VAL A 108 2.77 -12.03 5.93
N TRP A 109 3.81 -11.53 5.25
CA TRP A 109 4.59 -10.38 5.71
C TRP A 109 3.81 -9.06 5.59
N ILE A 110 3.31 -8.76 4.39
CA ILE A 110 2.52 -7.56 4.09
C ILE A 110 1.17 -8.00 3.57
N LYS A 111 0.12 -7.77 4.35
CA LYS A 111 -1.24 -8.21 4.03
C LYS A 111 -2.13 -7.02 3.74
N PHE A 112 -2.77 -7.01 2.57
CA PHE A 112 -3.93 -6.15 2.29
C PHE A 112 -5.18 -7.02 2.52
N TYR A 113 -6.03 -6.63 3.46
CA TYR A 113 -7.17 -7.45 3.87
C TYR A 113 -8.48 -6.74 3.62
N ARG A 114 -9.35 -7.36 2.80
CA ARG A 114 -10.67 -6.84 2.43
C ARG A 114 -10.61 -5.40 1.91
N THR A 115 -9.64 -5.16 1.03
CA THR A 115 -9.42 -3.84 0.42
C THR A 115 -9.97 -3.84 -0.99
N ASN A 116 -10.76 -2.81 -1.33
CA ASN A 116 -11.24 -2.57 -2.69
C ASN A 116 -10.46 -1.40 -3.31
N HIS A 117 -10.20 -1.46 -4.62
CA HIS A 117 -9.58 -0.36 -5.39
C HIS A 117 -8.20 0.10 -4.85
N VAL A 118 -7.36 -0.84 -4.43
CA VAL A 118 -5.97 -0.57 -4.03
C VAL A 118 -5.04 -0.86 -5.19
N THR A 119 -4.17 0.10 -5.50
CA THR A 119 -3.06 -0.07 -6.45
C THR A 119 -1.75 0.00 -5.69
N ILE A 120 -0.82 -0.92 -5.97
CA ILE A 120 0.56 -0.85 -5.50
C ILE A 120 1.42 -0.63 -6.74
N SER A 121 2.33 0.34 -6.68
CA SER A 121 3.14 0.71 -7.84
C SER A 121 4.58 1.03 -7.44
N GLY A 122 5.52 0.57 -8.25
CA GLY A 122 6.96 0.82 -8.09
C GLY A 122 7.63 0.01 -6.97
N GLY A 123 8.89 0.37 -6.72
CA GLY A 123 9.61 0.01 -5.51
C GLY A 123 10.14 -1.43 -5.46
N THR A 124 10.66 -1.81 -4.30
CA THR A 124 11.20 -3.15 -4.04
C THR A 124 10.70 -3.68 -2.71
N LEU A 125 10.33 -4.96 -2.68
CA LEU A 125 10.02 -5.69 -1.45
C LEU A 125 11.16 -6.69 -1.19
N ASP A 126 12.06 -6.34 -0.27
CA ASP A 126 13.21 -7.17 0.13
C ASP A 126 12.84 -8.01 1.36
N ALA A 127 12.40 -9.25 1.13
CA ALA A 127 11.89 -10.14 2.17
C ALA A 127 12.97 -10.86 3.02
N GLN A 128 14.26 -10.68 2.73
CA GLN A 128 15.40 -11.24 3.48
C GLN A 128 15.30 -12.75 3.81
N GLY A 129 14.80 -13.56 2.87
CA GLY A 129 14.51 -14.99 3.10
C GLY A 129 15.71 -15.95 3.16
N SER A 130 16.94 -15.49 2.87
CA SER A 130 18.12 -16.35 2.73
C SER A 130 18.46 -17.12 4.02
N SER A 131 18.33 -16.47 5.18
CA SER A 131 18.58 -17.10 6.48
C SER A 131 17.58 -18.22 6.79
N LEU A 132 16.33 -18.07 6.36
CA LEU A 132 15.30 -19.11 6.49
C LEU A 132 15.59 -20.30 5.58
N TRP A 133 16.02 -20.05 4.34
CA TRP A 133 16.41 -21.13 3.42
C TRP A 133 17.61 -21.91 3.93
N ALA A 134 18.64 -21.24 4.43
CA ALA A 134 19.78 -21.91 5.07
C ALA A 134 19.35 -22.78 6.25
N CYS A 135 18.41 -22.32 7.08
CA CYS A 135 17.82 -23.13 8.15
C CYS A 135 17.17 -24.39 7.57
N LYS A 136 16.26 -24.25 6.58
CA LYS A 136 15.54 -25.37 5.98
C LYS A 136 16.46 -26.40 5.34
N SER A 137 17.50 -25.95 4.64
CA SER A 137 18.52 -26.82 4.03
C SER A 137 19.36 -27.58 5.05
N SER A 138 19.47 -27.08 6.29
CA SER A 138 20.25 -27.72 7.36
C SER A 138 19.52 -28.85 8.10
N GLY A 139 18.27 -29.15 7.74
CA GLY A 139 17.46 -30.19 8.41
C GLY A 139 16.98 -29.83 9.82
N LYS A 140 17.15 -28.57 10.25
CA LYS A 140 16.69 -28.07 11.56
C LYS A 140 15.18 -27.80 11.56
N THR A 141 14.61 -27.71 12.76
CA THR A 141 13.25 -27.20 12.94
C THR A 141 13.23 -25.69 12.66
N CYS A 142 12.62 -25.31 11.54
CA CYS A 142 12.53 -23.93 11.09
C CYS A 142 11.06 -23.50 11.01
N PRO A 143 10.75 -22.19 11.16
CA PRO A 143 9.41 -21.69 10.90
C PRO A 143 8.97 -21.98 9.46
N LYS A 144 7.66 -22.10 9.21
CA LYS A 144 7.13 -22.31 7.86
C LYS A 144 7.59 -21.22 6.90
N GLY A 145 7.74 -19.99 7.42
CA GLY A 145 8.01 -18.79 6.63
C GLY A 145 6.72 -18.12 6.20
N ALA A 146 6.79 -16.81 6.00
CA ALA A 146 5.70 -16.10 5.33
C ALA A 146 5.67 -16.54 3.86
N THR A 147 4.48 -16.88 3.37
CA THR A 147 4.29 -17.09 1.95
C THR A 147 4.32 -15.73 1.26
N VAL A 148 5.04 -15.64 0.14
CA VAL A 148 4.71 -14.66 -0.90
C VAL A 148 3.54 -15.29 -1.66
N SER A 149 2.40 -15.46 -0.98
CA SER A 149 1.17 -15.73 -1.71
C SER A 149 0.96 -14.49 -2.55
N THR A 150 0.85 -14.67 -3.88
CA THR A 150 0.20 -13.79 -4.85
C THR A 150 -0.47 -12.63 -4.14
N ILE A 151 -0.12 -11.37 -4.44
CA ILE A 151 -0.87 -10.18 -3.99
C ILE A 151 -2.35 -10.55 -4.09
N MET A 152 -2.94 -10.98 -2.97
CA MET A 152 -4.29 -11.47 -2.96
C MET A 152 -5.05 -10.19 -2.73
N LEU A 153 -5.19 -9.43 -3.82
CA LEU A 153 -6.40 -8.66 -4.02
C LEU A 153 -7.49 -9.71 -3.96
N ALA A 154 -7.97 -10.00 -2.76
CA ALA A 154 -9.25 -10.65 -2.59
C ALA A 154 -10.27 -9.64 -3.12
N CYS A 155 -10.40 -9.56 -4.44
CA CYS A 155 -11.62 -9.10 -5.07
C CYS A 155 -12.66 -10.11 -4.63
N THR A 156 -13.35 -9.83 -3.53
CA THR A 156 -14.64 -10.46 -3.30
C THR A 156 -15.47 -10.16 -4.53
N PRO A 157 -15.97 -11.18 -5.27
CA PRO A 157 -16.83 -10.93 -6.41
C PRO A 157 -18.01 -10.09 -5.92
N TYR A 158 -18.18 -8.92 -6.55
CA TYR A 158 -19.37 -8.09 -6.41
C TYR A 158 -20.55 -8.98 -6.83
N LYS A 159 -21.38 -9.41 -5.88
CA LYS A 159 -22.68 -10.00 -6.23
C LYS A 159 -23.62 -8.83 -6.55
N HIS A 160 -24.11 -8.83 -7.79
CA HIS A 160 -25.28 -8.06 -8.19
C HIS A 160 -26.52 -8.52 -7.42
#